data_AF-A0A8C2RUH6-F1
#
_entry.id   AF-A0A8C2RUH6-F1
#
_cell.length_a   1.000
_cell.length_b   1.000
_cell.length_c   1.000
_cell.angle_alpha   90.00
_cell.angle_beta   90.00
_cell.angle_gamma   90.00
#
_symmetry.space_group_name_H-M   'P 1'
#
loop_
_entity.id
_entity.type
_entity.pdbx_description
1 polymer ?
#
loop_
_entity_poly.entity_id
_entity_poly.type
_entity_poly.pdbx_seq_one_letter_code
_entity_poly.pdbx_strand_id
1 'polypeptide(L)' 'MILTVKLLLGRRCSLTVSGQEGVAMLKKLVSERLHVPEEQQHLLFQIFGPLSPLLGLWAPL' A
#
# COMPACT_ATOMS: atom_id res chain seq x y z
N MET A 1 -0.89 -8.06 12.49
CA MET A 1 -1.72 -6.88 12.12
C MET A 1 -2.38 -7.12 10.77
N ILE A 2 -3.47 -6.43 10.46
CA ILE A 2 -4.16 -6.54 9.16
C ILE A 2 -3.94 -5.23 8.40
N LEU A 3 -3.43 -5.32 7.18
CA LEU A 3 -3.30 -4.21 6.25
C LEU A 3 -4.30 -4.38 5.11
N THR A 4 -4.97 -3.31 4.74
CA THR A 4 -5.82 -3.28 3.54
C THR A 4 -5.05 -2.61 2.41
N VAL A 5 -4.77 -3.36 1.35
CA VAL A 5 -4.14 -2.84 0.15
C VAL A 5 -5.21 -2.59 -0.90
N LYS A 6 -5.20 -1.39 -1.48
CA LYS A 6 -6.11 -0.97 -2.53
C LYS A 6 -5.31 -0.54 -3.75
N LEU A 7 -5.60 -1.15 -4.88
CA LEU A 7 -5.13 -0.69 -6.18
C LEU A 7 -5.92 0.55 -6.61
N LEU A 8 -5.29 1.37 -7.44
CA LEU A 8 -5.93 2.56 -8.04
C LEU A 8 -7.19 2.19 -8.82
N LEU A 9 -7.18 1.04 -9.51
CA LEU A 9 -8.31 0.49 -10.26
C LEU A 9 -9.40 -0.13 -9.37
N GLY A 10 -9.39 0.13 -8.07
CA GLY A 10 -10.48 -0.19 -7.14
C GLY A 10 -10.46 -1.60 -6.55
N ARG A 11 -9.67 -2.54 -7.10
CA ARG A 11 -9.42 -3.86 -6.50
C ARG A 11 -8.73 -3.73 -5.15
N ARG A 12 -9.14 -4.54 -4.17
CA ARG A 12 -8.61 -4.51 -2.80
C ARG A 12 -8.34 -5.92 -2.29
N CYS A 13 -7.34 -6.05 -1.44
CA CYS A 13 -7.09 -7.26 -0.67
C CYS A 13 -6.72 -6.90 0.77
N SER A 14 -7.00 -7.82 1.69
CA SER A 14 -6.53 -7.74 3.07
C SER A 14 -5.35 -8.69 3.24
N LEU A 15 -4.28 -8.20 3.85
CA LEU A 15 -3.07 -8.96 4.13
C LEU A 15 -2.86 -9.03 5.64
N THR A 16 -2.62 -10.23 6.15
CA THR A 16 -2.21 -10.45 7.54
C THR A 16 -0.70 -10.48 7.58
N VAL A 17 -0.08 -9.57 8.34
CA VAL A 17 1.37 -9.41 8.42
C VAL A 17 1.84 -9.27 9.86
N SER A 18 3.07 -9.69 10.14
CA SER A 18 3.75 -9.39 11.40
C SER A 18 4.27 -7.95 11.42
N GLY A 19 4.36 -7.33 12.60
CA GLY A 19 4.86 -5.96 12.75
C GLY A 19 6.34 -5.77 12.43
N GLN A 20 7.09 -6.87 12.27
CA GLN A 20 8.51 -6.87 11.92
C GLN A 20 8.76 -7.12 10.42
N GLU A 21 7.71 -7.35 9.63
CA GLU A 21 7.85 -7.59 8.19
C GLU A 21 8.14 -6.29 7.44
N GLY A 22 9.14 -6.37 6.55
CA GLY A 22 9.53 -5.25 5.69
C GLY A 22 8.65 -5.08 4.46
N VAL A 23 8.84 -3.96 3.78
CA VAL A 23 8.09 -3.58 2.56
C VAL A 23 8.27 -4.59 1.42
N ALA A 24 9.45 -5.22 1.31
CA ALA A 24 9.71 -6.23 0.28
C ALA A 24 8.80 -7.47 0.43
N MET A 25 8.61 -7.96 1.66
CA MET A 25 7.69 -9.06 1.94
C MET A 25 6.24 -8.66 1.60
N LEU A 26 5.87 -7.41 1.91
CA LEU A 26 4.55 -6.88 1.57
C LEU A 26 4.30 -6.89 0.06
N LYS A 27 5.30 -6.48 -0.73
CA LYS A 27 5.20 -6.48 -2.19
C LYS A 27 5.01 -7.88 -2.76
N LYS A 28 5.70 -8.87 -2.21
CA LYS A 28 5.52 -10.27 -2.59
C LYS A 28 4.09 -10.76 -2.31
N LEU A 29 3.56 -10.48 -1.11
CA LEU A 29 2.18 -10.84 -0.76
C LEU A 29 1.14 -10.15 -1.64
N VAL A 30 1.37 -8.88 -1.99
CA VAL A 30 0.54 -8.14 -2.94
C VAL A 30 0.61 -8.79 -4.33
N SER A 31 1.80 -9.22 -4.77
CA SER A 31 1.99 -9.91 -6.06
C SER A 31 1.18 -11.21 -6.11
N GLU A 32 1.29 -12.04 -5.09
CA GLU A 32 0.58 -13.32 -4.99
C GLU A 32 -0.95 -13.14 -4.96
N ARG A 33 -1.46 -12.08 -4.33
CA ARG A 33 -2.91 -11.88 -4.15
C ARG A 33 -3.58 -11.06 -5.26
N LEU A 34 -2.87 -10.07 -5.78
CA LEU A 34 -3.40 -9.12 -6.76
C LEU A 34 -2.84 -9.34 -8.17
N HIS A 35 -1.88 -10.26 -8.34
CA HIS A 35 -1.22 -10.57 -9.61
C HIS A 35 -0.55 -9.34 -10.24
N VAL A 36 0.03 -8.48 -9.41
CA VAL A 36 0.78 -7.31 -9.85
C VAL A 36 2.27 -7.57 -9.62
N PRO A 37 3.13 -7.51 -10.64
CA PRO A 37 4.58 -7.73 -10.48
C PRO A 37 5.20 -6.80 -9.44
N GLU A 38 6.12 -7.30 -8.62
CA GLU A 38 6.73 -6.54 -7.52
C GLU A 38 7.44 -5.26 -7.99
N GLU A 39 8.03 -5.27 -9.19
CA GLU A 39 8.70 -4.10 -9.78
C GLU A 39 7.71 -2.99 -10.15
N GLN A 40 6.46 -3.33 -10.48
CA GLN A 40 5.41 -2.36 -10.84
C GLN A 40 4.64 -1.85 -9.62
N GLN A 41 4.91 -2.38 -8.44
CA GLN A 41 4.19 -2.02 -7.22
C GLN A 41 4.80 -0.79 -6.55
N HIS A 42 4.01 0.28 -6.46
CA HIS A 42 4.30 1.46 -5.68
C HIS A 42 3.31 1.53 -4.50
N LEU A 43 3.82 1.23 -3.30
CA LEU A 43 3.00 1.24 -2.09
C LEU A 43 2.91 2.67 -1.56
N LEU A 44 1.69 3.18 -1.44
CA LEU A 44 1.41 4.48 -0.87
C LEU A 44 0.82 4.29 0.53
N PHE A 45 1.47 4.88 1.53
CA PHE A 45 0.97 4.90 2.89
C PHE A 45 0.69 6.36 3.29
N GLN A 46 -0.58 6.71 3.42
CA GLN A 46 -0.97 8.04 3.88
C GLN A 46 -1.30 7.97 5.38
N ILE A 47 -0.55 8.72 6.18
CA ILE A 47 -0.87 8.93 7.59
C ILE A 47 -2.04 9.92 7.65
N PHE A 48 -3.24 9.41 7.92
CA PHE A 48 -4.39 10.27 8.23
C PHE A 48 -4.26 10.79 9.68
N GLY A 49 -3.51 11.88 9.84
CA GLY A 49 -3.44 12.66 11.09
C GLY A 49 -4.21 13.99 10.98
N PRO A 50 -4.44 14.70 12.09
CA PRO A 50 -5.13 16.01 12.11
C PRO A 50 -4.41 17.10 11.29
N LEU A 51 -3.16 16.86 10.87
CA LEU A 51 -2.35 17.73 10.00
C LEU A 51 -2.45 17.37 8.50
N SER A 52 -3.33 16.45 8.12
CA SER A 52 -3.45 15.90 6.76
C SER A 52 -3.83 16.87 5.63
N PRO A 53 -4.57 18.00 5.81
CA PRO A 53 -4.93 18.82 4.65
C PRO A 53 -3.74 19.57 4.02
N LEU A 54 -2.59 19.68 4.70
CA LEU A 54 -1.40 20.36 4.17
C LEU A 54 -0.53 19.47 3.25
N LEU A 55 -0.70 18.14 3.30
CA LEU A 55 0.08 17.18 2.50
C LEU A 55 -0.63 16.75 1.20
N GLY A 56 -1.84 17.25 0.93
CA GLY A 56 -2.63 16.96 -0.28
C GLY A 56 -2.12 17.62 -1.56
N LEU A 57 -0.94 18.25 -1.55
CA LEU A 57 -0.35 19.00 -2.68
C LEU A 57 0.69 18.22 -3.48
N TRP A 58 1.01 16.98 -3.11
CA TRP A 58 1.78 16.08 -3.99
C TRP A 58 0.84 15.32 -4.92
N ALA A 59 0.24 16.07 -5.85
CA ALA A 59 -0.23 15.53 -7.12
C ALA A 59 0.99 15.38 -8.06
N PRO A 60 1.07 14.32 -8.87
CA PRO A 60 2.20 14.09 -9.76
C PRO A 60 2.17 15.12 -10.89
N LEU A 61 3.24 15.90 -11.00
CA LEU A 61 3.71 16.53 -12.25
C LEU A 61 4.89 15.70 -12.73
#